data_AF-A0A136MU25-F1
#
_entry.id   AF-A0A136MU25-F1
#
_cell.length_a   1.000
_cell.length_b   1.000
_cell.length_c   1.000
_cell.angle_alpha   90.00
_cell.angle_beta   90.00
_cell.angle_gamma   90.00
#
_symmetry.space_group_name_H-M   'P 1'
#
loop_
_entity.id
_entity.type
_entity.pdbx_description
1 polymer ?
#
loop_
_entity_poly.entity_id
_entity_poly.type
_entity_poly.pdbx_seq_one_letter_code
_entity_poly.pdbx_strand_id
1 'polypeptide(L)'
;MRKLIICGLASCFFSWACFSDSTVVFNEVMYHPSTGGDEVEWIEFHNQMAVDMDLSDWSLKGGIEYSFPNGTVVPGGGYLLVSNKPPALQAATGLTGILGPYSGSLSNAGEEVILYNNSGRIMDRLNYSDTSPWPDGPDGTGFTLAKDFPWKGTGDSASWCTSYEEGGTPGTVNFPIGQSTQTTRLLVPVDAQWSYFDSVSAPPLAWSTPAYNDASWPAGNALFHSANPSLVEGNGYPASNPNNGMLVIENPSFEDGALNPPPGYGPVQGWPGSGSIGNNETSGAFLNGQVPPEGNRVGFIQGVGQLSQTLTGLIPGQRYSLLFRENERGYAGGERARPSASIGGTVVVQSHDLKRTERFRLALGNPFTASSTTAELVLRNDAAIEMYGDNTALFDQVRVANGVPAIKDPGFETPDITGYVYEPAGSPWSHQGGGFVLSDNNSGFGNPPYEGTQAMVLQGAVRVWQTVNGFEAGKTYVLHWAECDRTGLGGNDIQISIDSNVISPKHVVNTGWVQRTSLPFVATSTSHQIVIQSFNTAGGDQSTFLDEFYLGSRKAPLRGRPLSRQVCMPPIFARNFHFPVIRPAPAF
;
A
#
# COMPACT_ATOMS: atom_id res chain seq x y z
N MET A 1 55.30 -8.43 -31.22
CA MET A 1 54.03 -7.66 -31.35
C MET A 1 52.89 -8.65 -31.56
N ARG A 2 51.81 -8.54 -30.75
CA ARG A 2 50.49 -9.19 -30.89
C ARG A 2 50.47 -10.70 -30.52
N LYS A 3 49.48 -11.23 -29.82
CA LYS A 3 48.30 -10.73 -29.08
C LYS A 3 47.94 -11.86 -28.10
N LEU A 4 47.82 -11.55 -26.80
CA LEU A 4 47.26 -12.45 -25.80
C LEU A 4 45.75 -12.55 -26.05
N ILE A 5 45.21 -13.76 -26.19
CA ILE A 5 43.77 -14.00 -26.24
C ILE A 5 43.30 -14.03 -24.78
N ILE A 6 42.56 -13.01 -24.36
CA ILE A 6 41.80 -13.02 -23.11
C ILE A 6 40.35 -13.26 -23.52
N CYS A 7 39.83 -14.45 -23.21
CA CYS A 7 38.39 -14.71 -23.20
C CYS A 7 37.76 -13.91 -22.06
N GLY A 8 37.09 -12.82 -22.39
CA GLY A 8 36.23 -12.10 -21.44
C GLY A 8 34.91 -12.83 -21.30
N LEU A 9 34.67 -13.41 -20.13
CA LEU A 9 33.34 -13.86 -19.71
C LEU A 9 32.42 -12.64 -19.65
N ALA A 10 31.34 -12.67 -20.42
CA ALA A 10 30.24 -11.72 -20.31
C ALA A 10 29.47 -12.01 -19.01
N SER A 11 29.54 -11.10 -18.05
CA SER A 11 28.71 -11.13 -16.84
C SER A 11 27.34 -10.56 -17.18
N CYS A 12 26.38 -11.43 -17.51
CA CYS A 12 24.96 -11.07 -17.59
C CYS A 12 24.45 -10.82 -16.16
N PHE A 13 24.19 -9.58 -15.78
CA PHE A 13 23.42 -9.28 -14.57
C PHE A 13 21.93 -9.26 -14.93
N PHE A 14 21.28 -10.42 -14.75
CA PHE A 14 19.83 -10.51 -14.62
C PHE A 14 19.45 -9.92 -13.25
N SER A 15 18.57 -8.92 -13.21
CA SER A 15 17.85 -8.57 -11.98
C SER A 15 16.77 -9.64 -11.77
N TRP A 16 17.15 -10.73 -11.11
CA TRP A 16 16.20 -11.72 -10.59
C TRP A 16 15.27 -11.04 -9.58
N ALA A 17 14.01 -11.48 -9.51
CA ALA A 17 13.29 -11.43 -8.24
C ALA A 17 14.26 -11.95 -7.17
N CYS A 18 14.53 -11.20 -6.11
CA CYS A 18 15.40 -11.70 -5.06
C CYS A 18 14.63 -12.79 -4.32
N PHE A 19 14.66 -14.00 -4.88
CA PHE A 19 14.36 -15.22 -4.17
C PHE A 19 15.30 -15.25 -2.98
N SER A 20 14.81 -15.69 -1.84
CA SER A 20 15.71 -16.01 -0.75
C SER A 20 16.67 -17.10 -1.23
N ASP A 21 17.98 -16.85 -1.20
CA ASP A 21 19.02 -17.85 -1.53
C ASP A 21 19.26 -18.78 -0.32
N SER A 22 18.17 -19.21 0.31
CA SER A 22 18.17 -20.02 1.53
C SER A 22 17.00 -20.97 1.55
N THR A 23 17.28 -22.22 1.91
CA THR A 23 16.28 -23.27 2.09
C THR A 23 15.34 -23.02 3.27
N VAL A 24 15.80 -22.26 4.28
CA VAL A 24 15.02 -21.89 5.46
C VAL A 24 15.11 -20.39 5.66
N VAL A 25 13.96 -19.73 5.83
CA VAL A 25 13.85 -18.27 5.85
C VAL A 25 13.06 -17.78 7.04
N PHE A 26 13.30 -16.53 7.46
CA PHE A 26 12.38 -15.84 8.37
C PHE A 26 11.00 -15.71 7.71
N ASN A 27 9.93 -16.01 8.44
CA ASN A 27 8.56 -16.03 7.92
C ASN A 27 7.61 -15.08 8.64
N GLU A 28 7.65 -15.05 9.97
CA GLU A 28 6.75 -14.22 10.78
C GLU A 28 7.44 -13.87 12.10
N VAL A 29 7.20 -12.65 12.60
CA VAL A 29 7.86 -12.14 13.81
C VAL A 29 6.86 -11.37 14.68
N MET A 30 6.77 -11.76 15.95
CA MET A 30 6.11 -10.99 17.00
C MET A 30 7.18 -10.27 17.83
N TYR A 31 7.52 -9.04 17.42
CA TYR A 31 8.54 -8.23 18.10
C TYR A 31 7.97 -7.26 19.14
N HIS A 32 6.66 -6.96 19.10
CA HIS A 32 6.03 -6.03 20.05
C HIS A 32 4.56 -6.42 20.34
N PRO A 33 4.34 -7.38 21.27
CA PRO A 33 2.99 -7.82 21.66
C PRO A 33 2.13 -6.70 22.28
N SER A 34 0.81 -6.82 22.20
CA SER A 34 -0.15 -5.83 22.73
C SER A 34 -0.26 -5.78 24.27
N THR A 35 0.31 -6.76 24.97
CA THR A 35 0.06 -6.99 26.40
C THR A 35 0.94 -6.18 27.36
N GLY A 36 1.90 -5.38 26.88
CA GLY A 36 2.61 -4.34 27.65
C GLY A 36 3.36 -4.79 28.92
N GLY A 37 3.61 -6.09 29.08
CA GLY A 37 4.34 -6.70 30.19
C GLY A 37 4.76 -8.13 29.84
N ASP A 38 5.77 -8.68 30.52
CA ASP A 38 6.28 -10.07 30.40
C ASP A 38 6.14 -10.72 28.99
N GLU A 39 6.52 -9.96 27.97
CA GLU A 39 6.08 -10.11 26.57
C GLU A 39 6.50 -11.45 25.94
N VAL A 40 5.56 -12.10 25.26
CA VAL A 40 5.78 -13.35 24.52
C VAL A 40 6.19 -13.00 23.10
N GLU A 41 7.49 -12.89 22.90
CA GLU A 41 8.10 -12.62 21.61
C GLU A 41 8.49 -13.94 20.94
N TRP A 42 8.39 -13.97 19.61
CA TRP A 42 8.75 -15.15 18.86
C TRP A 42 9.11 -14.83 17.41
N ILE A 43 9.92 -15.72 16.84
CA ILE A 43 10.29 -15.74 15.43
C ILE A 43 9.88 -17.09 14.86
N GLU A 44 9.28 -17.06 13.67
CA GLU A 44 9.00 -18.23 12.88
C GLU A 44 9.91 -18.32 11.65
N PHE A 45 10.32 -19.55 11.36
CA PHE A 45 11.04 -19.93 10.16
C PHE A 45 10.19 -20.82 9.28
N HIS A 46 10.31 -20.67 7.97
CA HIS A 46 9.66 -21.53 6.98
C HIS A 46 10.70 -22.27 6.13
N ASN A 47 10.52 -23.58 5.98
CA ASN A 47 11.31 -24.39 5.06
C ASN A 47 10.72 -24.30 3.64
N GLN A 48 11.43 -23.62 2.74
CA GLN A 48 10.99 -23.42 1.37
C GLN A 48 11.07 -24.69 0.49
N MET A 49 11.73 -25.74 0.98
CA MET A 49 11.96 -26.97 0.24
C MET A 49 10.82 -27.97 0.46
N ALA A 50 10.57 -28.85 -0.51
CA ALA A 50 9.64 -29.96 -0.38
C ALA A 50 10.19 -31.15 0.45
N VAL A 51 11.39 -31.00 1.00
CA VAL A 51 12.09 -32.03 1.81
C VAL A 51 12.43 -31.47 3.18
N ASP A 52 12.48 -32.36 4.17
CA ASP A 52 12.84 -32.03 5.53
C ASP A 52 14.25 -31.42 5.61
N MET A 53 14.38 -30.29 6.31
CA MET A 53 15.64 -29.60 6.54
C MET A 53 16.10 -29.80 7.97
N ASP A 54 17.35 -30.25 8.11
CA ASP A 54 18.02 -30.42 9.40
C ASP A 54 18.75 -29.12 9.80
N LEU A 55 18.35 -28.56 10.93
CA LEU A 55 18.88 -27.33 11.54
C LEU A 55 19.77 -27.64 12.75
N SER A 56 20.18 -28.90 12.94
CA SER A 56 21.09 -29.28 14.03
C SER A 56 22.34 -28.40 14.05
N ASP A 57 22.62 -27.81 15.22
CA ASP A 57 23.74 -26.90 15.47
C ASP A 57 23.73 -25.61 14.63
N TRP A 58 22.59 -25.23 14.04
CA TRP A 58 22.39 -23.88 13.50
C TRP A 58 22.28 -22.87 14.64
N SER A 59 22.35 -21.57 14.34
CA SER A 59 22.19 -20.53 15.37
C SER A 59 21.52 -19.26 14.85
N LEU A 60 20.85 -18.55 15.76
CA LEU A 60 20.44 -17.16 15.61
C LEU A 60 21.44 -16.26 16.33
N LYS A 61 21.79 -15.14 15.70
CA LYS A 61 22.65 -14.11 16.28
C LYS A 61 22.15 -12.71 15.94
N GLY A 62 22.64 -11.71 16.67
CA GLY A 62 22.31 -10.30 16.48
C GLY A 62 21.48 -9.78 17.66
N GLY A 63 20.23 -9.41 17.38
CA GLY A 63 19.25 -8.99 18.40
C GLY A 63 18.97 -10.05 19.47
N ILE A 64 18.94 -11.30 19.04
CA ILE A 64 18.76 -12.47 19.91
C ILE A 64 19.82 -13.53 19.61
N GLU A 65 20.10 -14.37 20.60
CA GLU A 65 21.04 -15.47 20.50
C GLU A 65 20.34 -16.79 20.85
N TYR A 66 20.41 -17.76 19.93
CA TYR A 66 19.84 -19.10 20.10
C TYR A 66 20.64 -20.14 19.33
N SER A 67 20.85 -21.33 19.90
CA SER A 67 21.42 -22.47 19.20
C SER A 67 20.37 -23.56 19.06
N PHE A 68 20.13 -24.00 17.83
CA PHE A 68 19.18 -25.07 17.55
C PHE A 68 19.74 -26.41 18.06
N PRO A 69 19.00 -27.15 18.92
CA PRO A 69 19.45 -28.44 19.42
C PRO A 69 19.72 -29.45 18.30
N ASN A 70 20.66 -30.36 18.53
CA ASN A 70 20.86 -31.50 17.64
C ASN A 70 19.57 -32.32 17.50
N GLY A 71 19.22 -32.69 16.27
CA GLY A 71 17.97 -33.34 15.89
C GLY A 71 16.83 -32.37 15.57
N THR A 72 17.07 -31.06 15.47
CA THR A 72 16.04 -30.09 15.03
C THR A 72 15.79 -30.23 13.54
N VAL A 73 14.60 -30.69 13.17
CA VAL A 73 14.19 -30.87 11.77
C VAL A 73 12.94 -30.06 11.49
N VAL A 74 12.96 -29.28 10.40
CA VAL A 74 11.79 -28.59 9.86
C VAL A 74 11.27 -29.39 8.67
N PRO A 75 10.04 -29.94 8.71
CA PRO A 75 9.49 -30.69 7.59
C PRO A 75 9.48 -29.89 6.29
N GLY A 76 9.46 -30.56 5.15
CA GLY A 76 9.30 -29.89 3.85
C GLY A 76 8.04 -29.02 3.81
N GLY A 77 8.16 -27.73 3.47
CA GLY A 77 7.08 -26.74 3.52
C GLY A 77 6.57 -26.42 4.93
N GLY A 78 7.26 -26.88 5.97
CA GLY A 78 6.87 -26.73 7.36
C GLY A 78 7.42 -25.46 8.02
N TYR A 79 6.93 -25.21 9.24
CA TYR A 79 7.25 -24.04 10.05
C TYR A 79 7.94 -24.43 11.35
N LEU A 80 8.80 -23.56 11.87
CA LEU A 80 9.48 -23.74 13.16
C LEU A 80 9.47 -22.43 13.95
N LEU A 81 9.01 -22.50 15.20
CA LEU A 81 8.93 -21.32 16.08
C LEU A 81 10.01 -21.35 17.14
N VAL A 82 10.62 -20.19 17.39
CA VAL A 82 11.54 -19.96 18.51
C VAL A 82 11.02 -18.77 19.31
N SER A 83 10.77 -18.95 20.61
CA SER A 83 10.21 -17.92 21.50
C SER A 83 11.12 -17.64 22.69
N ASN A 84 11.03 -16.42 23.25
CA ASN A 84 11.66 -16.08 24.54
C ASN A 84 10.98 -16.82 25.71
N LYS A 85 9.72 -17.25 25.57
CA LYS A 85 8.92 -17.89 26.60
C LYS A 85 8.07 -19.04 26.03
N PRO A 86 8.70 -20.17 25.62
CA PRO A 86 7.98 -21.25 24.95
C PRO A 86 6.76 -21.80 25.72
N PRO A 87 6.80 -22.01 27.05
CA PRO A 87 5.62 -22.47 27.78
C PRO A 87 4.46 -21.48 27.76
N ALA A 88 4.74 -20.17 27.75
CA ALA A 88 3.71 -19.14 27.68
C ALA A 88 3.09 -19.06 26.29
N LEU A 89 3.91 -19.12 25.23
CA LEU A 89 3.41 -19.17 23.86
C LEU A 89 2.59 -20.43 23.59
N GLN A 90 3.03 -21.58 24.11
CA GLN A 90 2.28 -22.83 24.05
C GLN A 90 0.92 -22.71 24.76
N ALA A 91 0.86 -22.11 25.93
CA ALA A 91 -0.40 -21.90 26.64
C ALA A 91 -1.34 -20.93 25.90
N ALA A 92 -0.79 -19.92 25.21
CA ALA A 92 -1.58 -18.92 24.47
C ALA A 92 -2.13 -19.47 23.13
N THR A 93 -1.34 -20.27 22.42
CA THR A 93 -1.66 -20.72 21.04
C THR A 93 -2.16 -22.16 20.96
N GLY A 94 -1.88 -22.99 21.98
CA GLY A 94 -2.11 -24.43 21.92
C GLY A 94 -1.10 -25.19 21.05
N LEU A 95 -0.11 -24.51 20.45
CA LEU A 95 0.91 -25.13 19.61
C LEU A 95 1.89 -25.96 20.44
N THR A 96 2.48 -26.96 19.78
CA THR A 96 3.52 -27.83 20.37
C THR A 96 4.79 -27.73 19.56
N GLY A 97 5.94 -28.10 20.14
CA GLY A 97 7.22 -28.04 19.44
C GLY A 97 7.82 -26.64 19.31
N ILE A 98 7.34 -25.65 20.08
CA ILE A 98 7.93 -24.32 20.17
C ILE A 98 9.31 -24.44 20.84
N LEU A 99 10.35 -23.95 20.15
CA LEU A 99 11.72 -23.91 20.65
C LEU A 99 12.01 -22.66 21.47
N GLY A 100 13.11 -22.69 22.21
CA GLY A 100 13.58 -21.61 23.09
C GLY A 100 13.86 -22.11 24.51
N PRO A 101 13.99 -21.21 25.50
CA PRO A 101 14.04 -19.75 25.32
C PRO A 101 15.32 -19.34 24.56
N TYR A 102 15.21 -18.37 23.65
CA TYR A 102 16.38 -17.63 23.19
C TYR A 102 16.82 -16.62 24.26
N SER A 103 18.05 -16.11 24.13
CA SER A 103 18.57 -15.03 24.98
C SER A 103 18.55 -13.69 24.24
N GLY A 104 18.45 -12.59 24.97
CA GLY A 104 18.12 -11.27 24.40
C GLY A 104 16.62 -11.02 24.40
N SER A 105 16.20 -9.95 23.73
CA SER A 105 14.80 -9.57 23.50
C SER A 105 14.72 -8.94 22.14
N LEU A 106 13.58 -9.08 21.48
CA LEU A 106 13.37 -8.37 20.24
C LEU A 106 13.21 -6.87 20.49
N SER A 107 13.84 -6.04 19.67
CA SER A 107 13.75 -4.58 19.79
C SER A 107 12.45 -4.07 19.18
N ASN A 108 11.61 -3.44 20.01
CA ASN A 108 10.39 -2.78 19.55
C ASN A 108 10.64 -1.70 18.49
N ALA A 109 11.88 -1.18 18.38
CA ALA A 109 12.27 -0.16 17.41
C ALA A 109 12.92 -0.72 16.12
N GLY A 110 13.03 -2.05 16.01
CA GLY A 110 13.81 -2.71 14.97
C GLY A 110 15.20 -3.14 15.40
N GLU A 111 15.70 -4.19 14.73
CA GLU A 111 17.06 -4.70 14.84
C GLU A 111 17.38 -5.70 13.73
N GLU A 112 18.63 -6.18 13.74
CA GLU A 112 19.10 -7.26 12.87
C GLU A 112 19.12 -8.62 13.60
N VAL A 113 18.48 -9.63 13.01
CA VAL A 113 18.56 -11.04 13.41
C VAL A 113 19.06 -11.86 12.22
N ILE A 114 20.06 -12.70 12.46
CA ILE A 114 20.76 -13.46 11.42
C ILE A 114 20.69 -14.95 11.74
N LEU A 115 20.28 -15.74 10.75
CA LEU A 115 20.28 -17.20 10.79
C LEU A 115 21.59 -17.73 10.21
N TYR A 116 22.32 -18.52 10.99
CA TYR A 116 23.56 -19.19 10.60
C TYR A 116 23.37 -20.71 10.57
N ASN A 117 23.93 -21.38 9.57
CA ASN A 117 24.02 -22.83 9.60
C ASN A 117 25.16 -23.33 10.51
N ASN A 118 25.23 -24.65 10.70
CA ASN A 118 26.26 -25.31 11.52
C ASN A 118 27.72 -25.12 11.07
N SER A 119 27.93 -24.65 9.84
CA SER A 119 29.26 -24.31 9.29
C SER A 119 29.59 -22.82 9.44
N GLY A 120 28.71 -22.02 10.03
CA GLY A 120 28.86 -20.58 10.20
C GLY A 120 28.51 -19.75 8.96
N ARG A 121 27.86 -20.33 7.94
CA ARG A 121 27.36 -19.58 6.77
C ARG A 121 26.05 -18.88 7.14
N ILE A 122 25.92 -17.61 6.74
CA ILE A 122 24.64 -16.89 6.81
C ILE A 122 23.66 -17.54 5.84
N MET A 123 22.55 -18.00 6.38
CA MET A 123 21.44 -18.55 5.62
C MET A 123 20.43 -17.46 5.32
N ASP A 124 20.00 -16.71 6.34
CA ASP A 124 19.06 -15.60 6.15
C ASP A 124 19.36 -14.46 7.13
N ARG A 125 18.88 -13.26 6.80
CA ARG A 125 19.08 -12.03 7.58
C ARG A 125 17.85 -11.15 7.51
N LEU A 126 17.26 -10.87 8.66
CA LEU A 126 16.16 -9.93 8.83
C LEU A 126 16.66 -8.70 9.58
N ASN A 127 16.57 -7.52 8.94
CA ASN A 127 16.84 -6.23 9.57
C ASN A 127 15.55 -5.42 9.60
N TYR A 128 14.67 -5.72 10.55
CA TYR A 128 13.33 -5.14 10.62
C TYR A 128 13.35 -3.79 11.34
N SER A 129 12.29 -3.00 11.15
CA SER A 129 12.06 -1.74 11.87
C SER A 129 10.58 -1.53 12.14
N ASP A 130 10.27 -0.71 13.14
CA ASP A 130 8.95 -0.12 13.39
C ASP A 130 8.73 1.16 12.57
N THR A 131 9.72 1.56 11.76
CA THR A 131 9.64 2.74 10.91
C THR A 131 9.46 2.39 9.43
N SER A 132 8.66 3.22 8.75
CA SER A 132 8.45 3.15 7.31
C SER A 132 9.79 3.03 6.54
N PRO A 133 9.92 2.12 5.56
CA PRO A 133 8.86 1.43 4.81
C PRO A 133 8.23 0.18 5.46
N TRP A 134 8.63 -0.22 6.67
CA TRP A 134 8.04 -1.35 7.37
C TRP A 134 6.59 -1.07 7.81
N PRO A 135 5.73 -2.11 7.96
CA PRO A 135 4.34 -1.92 8.36
C PRO A 135 4.21 -1.48 9.82
N ASP A 136 3.28 -0.56 10.11
CA ASP A 136 3.07 0.01 11.46
C ASP A 136 2.27 -0.94 12.40
N GLY A 137 1.47 -1.86 11.84
CA GLY A 137 0.61 -2.74 12.62
C GLY A 137 1.34 -3.58 13.68
N PRO A 138 2.49 -4.20 13.39
CA PRO A 138 3.19 -5.05 14.36
C PRO A 138 3.87 -4.31 15.52
N ASP A 139 3.79 -2.98 15.56
CA ASP A 139 4.36 -2.14 16.62
C ASP A 139 3.38 -1.97 17.79
N GLY A 140 3.28 -3.00 18.64
CA GLY A 140 2.59 -2.90 19.94
C GLY A 140 1.07 -3.03 19.87
N THR A 141 0.51 -3.32 18.70
CA THR A 141 -0.93 -3.56 18.55
C THR A 141 -1.32 -5.03 18.72
N GLY A 142 -0.32 -5.92 18.84
CA GLY A 142 -0.50 -7.37 19.01
C GLY A 142 -0.57 -8.15 17.69
N PHE A 143 -0.49 -7.47 16.55
CA PHE A 143 -0.32 -8.09 15.24
C PHE A 143 1.16 -8.42 14.99
N THR A 144 1.44 -9.33 14.06
CA THR A 144 2.80 -9.77 13.73
C THR A 144 3.29 -9.15 12.42
N LEU A 145 4.61 -9.08 12.31
CA LEU A 145 5.30 -8.79 11.06
C LEU A 145 5.38 -10.09 10.26
N ALA A 146 4.51 -10.24 9.26
CA ALA A 146 4.33 -11.47 8.51
C ALA A 146 4.79 -11.31 7.06
N LYS A 147 5.50 -12.30 6.53
CA LYS A 147 5.95 -12.30 5.13
C LYS A 147 4.75 -12.56 4.20
N ASP A 148 4.56 -11.67 3.23
CA ASP A 148 3.43 -11.63 2.30
C ASP A 148 3.39 -12.88 1.39
N PHE A 149 4.55 -13.29 0.88
CA PHE A 149 4.71 -14.55 0.16
C PHE A 149 5.94 -15.31 0.66
N PRO A 150 5.84 -16.63 0.91
CA PRO A 150 6.90 -17.39 1.57
C PRO A 150 8.21 -17.49 0.76
N TRP A 151 8.19 -17.18 -0.54
CA TRP A 151 9.36 -17.19 -1.44
C TRP A 151 10.01 -15.81 -1.65
N LYS A 152 9.41 -14.72 -1.16
CA LYS A 152 10.01 -13.37 -1.27
C LYS A 152 11.24 -13.23 -0.36
N GLY A 153 12.23 -12.46 -0.82
CA GLY A 153 13.46 -12.18 -0.10
C GLY A 153 13.23 -11.44 1.23
N THR A 154 13.91 -11.89 2.28
CA THR A 154 13.78 -11.38 3.66
C THR A 154 14.24 -9.92 3.82
N GLY A 155 15.25 -9.50 3.06
CA GLY A 155 15.90 -8.18 3.24
C GLY A 155 15.12 -6.98 2.71
N ASP A 156 14.04 -7.18 1.95
CA ASP A 156 13.20 -6.10 1.45
C ASP A 156 11.96 -5.94 2.36
N SER A 157 11.76 -4.73 2.90
CA SER A 157 10.56 -4.35 3.66
C SER A 157 9.25 -4.62 2.90
N ALA A 158 9.24 -4.54 1.56
CA ALA A 158 8.06 -4.79 0.74
C ALA A 158 7.64 -6.28 0.70
N SER A 159 8.47 -7.17 1.25
CA SER A 159 8.13 -8.58 1.45
C SER A 159 7.28 -8.81 2.70
N TRP A 160 7.09 -7.79 3.53
CA TRP A 160 6.48 -7.90 4.86
C TRP A 160 5.21 -7.06 4.98
N CYS A 161 4.22 -7.61 5.66
CA CYS A 161 2.92 -7.00 5.93
C CYS A 161 2.53 -7.19 7.39
N THR A 162 1.52 -6.45 7.84
CA THR A 162 0.81 -6.76 9.08
C THR A 162 -0.01 -8.03 8.87
N SER A 163 0.00 -8.95 9.84
CA SER A 163 -0.93 -10.09 9.84
C SER A 163 -2.40 -9.66 9.78
N TYR A 164 -3.28 -10.57 9.37
CA TYR A 164 -4.74 -10.31 9.44
C TYR A 164 -5.30 -10.43 10.85
N GLU A 165 -4.63 -11.17 11.73
CA GLU A 165 -5.12 -11.51 13.06
C GLU A 165 -4.12 -11.07 14.15
N GLU A 166 -4.65 -10.65 15.30
CA GLU A 166 -3.86 -10.42 16.51
C GLU A 166 -3.24 -11.76 16.96
N GLY A 167 -1.94 -11.79 17.24
CA GLY A 167 -1.20 -13.01 17.52
C GLY A 167 -0.63 -13.69 16.27
N GLY A 168 -0.98 -13.23 15.06
CA GLY A 168 -0.43 -13.76 13.82
C GLY A 168 -0.94 -15.15 13.45
N THR A 169 -0.17 -15.86 12.63
CA THR A 169 -0.51 -17.19 12.08
C THR A 169 0.51 -18.28 12.45
N PRO A 170 0.95 -18.36 13.72
CA PRO A 170 2.05 -19.23 14.12
C PRO A 170 1.79 -20.69 13.75
N GLY A 171 2.76 -21.30 13.08
CA GLY A 171 2.79 -22.68 12.62
C GLY A 171 2.04 -22.94 11.30
N THR A 172 1.54 -21.90 10.63
CA THR A 172 0.68 -22.01 9.45
C THR A 172 1.01 -20.97 8.38
N VAL A 173 0.33 -21.03 7.23
CA VAL A 173 0.51 -20.07 6.14
C VAL A 173 0.02 -18.69 6.58
N ASN A 174 0.82 -17.64 6.35
CA ASN A 174 0.50 -16.26 6.79
C ASN A 174 -0.78 -15.68 6.20
N PHE A 175 -0.99 -15.94 4.90
CA PHE A 175 -2.10 -15.37 4.14
C PHE A 175 -2.79 -16.48 3.32
N PRO A 176 -3.52 -17.40 3.98
CA PRO A 176 -4.15 -18.52 3.31
C PRO A 176 -5.30 -18.03 2.42
N ILE A 177 -5.35 -18.56 1.20
CA ILE A 177 -6.38 -18.20 0.22
C ILE A 177 -7.76 -18.64 0.76
N GLY A 178 -8.68 -17.68 0.92
CA GLY A 178 -10.08 -17.96 1.26
C GLY A 178 -10.44 -17.95 2.76
N GLN A 179 -9.54 -17.50 3.65
CA GLN A 179 -9.89 -17.20 5.06
C GLN A 179 -9.61 -15.73 5.38
N SER A 180 -10.67 -14.94 5.56
CA SER A 180 -10.59 -13.63 6.22
C SER A 180 -11.32 -13.71 7.55
N THR A 181 -10.59 -13.95 8.64
CA THR A 181 -11.19 -13.90 9.98
C THR A 181 -11.21 -12.44 10.44
N GLN A 182 -12.26 -11.69 10.07
CA GLN A 182 -12.43 -10.34 10.60
C GLN A 182 -12.68 -10.41 12.11
N THR A 183 -11.70 -10.03 12.91
CA THR A 183 -11.90 -9.83 14.35
C THR A 183 -12.33 -8.38 14.59
N THR A 184 -13.59 -8.18 14.98
CA THR A 184 -14.06 -6.85 15.40
C THR A 184 -13.71 -6.63 16.88
N ARG A 185 -12.82 -5.67 17.17
CA ARG A 185 -12.49 -5.26 18.55
C ARG A 185 -13.12 -3.91 18.87
N LEU A 186 -13.97 -3.88 19.90
CA LEU A 186 -14.51 -2.63 20.44
C LEU A 186 -13.43 -1.94 21.28
N LEU A 187 -12.79 -0.91 20.74
CA LEU A 187 -11.76 -0.15 21.47
C LEU A 187 -12.37 0.77 22.53
N VAL A 188 -13.42 1.52 22.17
CA VAL A 188 -14.18 2.39 23.07
C VAL A 188 -15.65 2.36 22.64
N PRO A 189 -16.61 2.10 23.54
CA PRO A 189 -18.04 2.23 23.25
C PRO A 189 -18.39 3.66 22.82
N VAL A 190 -19.31 3.81 21.87
CA VAL A 190 -19.77 5.14 21.39
C VAL A 190 -20.42 5.97 22.51
N ASP A 191 -20.91 5.31 23.55
CA ASP A 191 -21.52 5.86 24.75
C ASP A 191 -20.59 5.83 25.97
N ALA A 192 -19.28 5.66 25.76
CA ALA A 192 -18.30 5.68 26.83
C ALA A 192 -18.45 6.95 27.68
N GLN A 193 -18.28 6.79 28.99
CA GLN A 193 -18.26 7.89 29.95
C GLN A 193 -16.88 8.54 29.95
N TRP A 194 -16.85 9.85 29.80
CA TRP A 194 -15.63 10.65 29.82
C TRP A 194 -15.71 11.72 30.90
N SER A 195 -14.58 11.94 31.56
CA SER A 195 -14.37 13.08 32.45
C SER A 195 -14.07 14.33 31.61
N TYR A 196 -14.71 15.46 31.88
CA TYR A 196 -14.52 16.70 31.14
C TYR A 196 -14.23 17.89 32.06
N PHE A 197 -13.32 18.76 31.62
CA PHE A 197 -13.00 19.99 32.33
C PHE A 197 -13.95 21.11 31.92
N ASP A 198 -14.97 21.34 32.74
CA ASP A 198 -15.96 22.39 32.54
C ASP A 198 -15.58 23.69 33.27
N SER A 199 -14.62 24.42 32.72
CA SER A 199 -14.20 25.72 33.25
C SER A 199 -13.79 26.68 32.13
N VAL A 200 -13.93 27.97 32.41
CA VAL A 200 -13.45 29.08 31.56
C VAL A 200 -11.93 29.31 31.67
N SER A 201 -11.28 28.69 32.66
CA SER A 201 -9.82 28.71 32.80
C SER A 201 -9.18 27.57 32.00
N ALA A 202 -7.89 27.67 31.68
CA ALA A 202 -7.15 26.52 31.17
C ALA A 202 -7.11 25.39 32.23
N PRO A 203 -7.14 24.11 31.82
CA PRO A 203 -6.95 22.98 32.73
C PRO A 203 -5.54 22.99 33.35
N PRO A 204 -5.35 22.41 34.55
CA PRO A 204 -4.04 22.39 35.23
C PRO A 204 -2.97 21.75 34.36
N LEU A 205 -1.77 22.33 34.22
CA LEU A 205 -0.73 21.89 33.27
C LEU A 205 -0.40 20.38 33.25
N ALA A 206 -0.64 19.66 34.34
CA ALA A 206 -0.45 18.22 34.45
C ALA A 206 -1.64 17.37 33.97
N TRP A 207 -2.73 17.98 33.50
CA TRP A 207 -3.96 17.28 33.10
C TRP A 207 -3.75 16.22 32.02
N SER A 208 -2.70 16.38 31.21
CA SER A 208 -2.17 15.43 30.22
C SER A 208 -1.72 14.11 30.73
N THR A 209 -1.20 14.14 31.95
CA THR A 209 -0.26 13.12 32.37
C THR A 209 -1.04 11.85 32.68
N PRO A 210 -0.55 10.64 32.34
CA PRO A 210 -1.26 9.40 32.67
C PRO A 210 -1.64 9.29 34.15
N ALA A 211 -0.80 9.86 35.03
CA ALA A 211 -1.01 9.87 36.48
C ALA A 211 -1.91 11.00 37.01
N TYR A 212 -2.45 11.88 36.15
CA TYR A 212 -3.32 12.96 36.59
C TYR A 212 -4.64 12.42 37.14
N ASN A 213 -5.00 12.86 38.35
CA ASN A 213 -6.27 12.50 38.97
C ASN A 213 -7.36 13.51 38.54
N ASP A 214 -8.26 13.04 37.68
CA ASP A 214 -9.41 13.76 37.13
C ASP A 214 -10.73 13.41 37.83
N ALA A 215 -10.71 12.71 38.98
CA ALA A 215 -11.92 12.27 39.68
C ALA A 215 -12.80 13.44 40.18
N SER A 216 -12.28 14.66 40.20
CA SER A 216 -13.03 15.87 40.54
C SER A 216 -13.71 16.54 39.35
N TRP A 217 -13.45 16.06 38.12
CA TRP A 217 -14.06 16.57 36.90
C TRP A 217 -15.46 15.96 36.74
N PRO A 218 -16.44 16.74 36.26
CA PRO A 218 -17.71 16.20 35.79
C PRO A 218 -17.49 15.07 34.76
N ALA A 219 -18.35 14.06 34.77
CA ALA A 219 -18.33 12.97 33.77
C ALA A 219 -19.68 12.89 33.04
N GLY A 220 -19.63 12.45 31.77
CA GLY A 220 -20.81 12.31 30.94
C GLY A 220 -20.57 11.37 29.75
N ASN A 221 -21.66 10.85 29.17
CA ASN A 221 -21.57 10.09 27.91
C ASN A 221 -21.12 11.07 26.82
N ALA A 222 -20.01 10.76 26.16
CA ALA A 222 -19.55 11.55 25.03
C ALA A 222 -19.69 10.73 23.75
N LEU A 223 -20.63 11.13 22.88
CA LEU A 223 -20.68 10.66 21.50
C LEU A 223 -19.47 11.26 20.76
N PHE A 224 -18.72 10.45 20.03
CA PHE A 224 -17.65 10.93 19.15
C PHE A 224 -18.23 11.73 17.96
N HIS A 225 -18.68 12.96 18.18
CA HIS A 225 -19.10 13.89 17.13
C HIS A 225 -18.98 15.37 17.58
N SER A 226 -18.54 16.24 16.67
CA SER A 226 -18.72 17.69 16.77
C SER A 226 -20.01 18.14 16.07
N ALA A 227 -21.06 18.49 16.82
CA ALA A 227 -22.11 19.38 16.33
C ALA A 227 -22.53 20.39 17.39
N ASN A 228 -22.95 21.55 16.89
CA ASN A 228 -23.63 22.61 17.64
C ASN A 228 -24.88 22.07 18.35
N PRO A 229 -25.14 22.48 19.61
CA PRO A 229 -26.16 21.86 20.42
C PRO A 229 -27.55 22.40 20.07
N SER A 230 -28.48 21.47 19.86
CA SER A 230 -29.83 21.61 20.39
C SER A 230 -30.38 20.20 20.62
N LEU A 231 -30.30 19.73 21.87
CA LEU A 231 -31.12 18.60 22.31
C LEU A 231 -32.56 19.09 22.43
N VAL A 232 -33.43 18.58 21.55
CA VAL A 232 -34.85 18.44 21.83
C VAL A 232 -35.23 17.01 21.42
N GLU A 233 -35.66 16.22 22.39
CA GLU A 233 -36.22 14.89 22.20
C GLU A 233 -37.43 14.92 21.26
N GLY A 234 -37.56 13.92 20.38
CA GLY A 234 -38.81 13.69 19.65
C GLY A 234 -38.68 12.88 18.37
N ASN A 235 -38.71 11.55 18.52
CA ASN A 235 -39.20 10.55 17.56
C ASN A 235 -38.48 10.37 16.20
N GLY A 236 -37.88 9.18 16.06
CA GLY A 236 -37.74 8.49 14.78
C GLY A 236 -36.37 7.89 14.56
N TYR A 237 -36.09 6.73 15.16
CA TYR A 237 -35.10 5.82 14.57
C TYR A 237 -35.62 5.34 13.21
N PRO A 238 -34.93 5.55 12.08
CA PRO A 238 -35.03 4.65 10.95
C PRO A 238 -34.12 3.45 11.20
N ALA A 239 -34.64 2.28 10.86
CA ALA A 239 -34.07 0.98 11.09
C ALA A 239 -32.73 0.74 10.37
N SER A 240 -31.91 -0.12 11.00
CA SER A 240 -30.93 -1.05 10.42
C SER A 240 -29.92 -0.50 9.41
N ASN A 241 -28.71 -0.18 9.88
CA ASN A 241 -27.49 -0.32 9.09
C ASN A 241 -26.83 -1.67 9.47
N PRO A 242 -26.80 -2.68 8.59
CA PRO A 242 -26.24 -3.99 8.91
C PRO A 242 -24.71 -4.03 9.02
N ASN A 243 -23.98 -2.97 8.63
CA ASN A 243 -22.52 -3.02 8.45
C ASN A 243 -21.71 -2.14 9.43
N ASN A 244 -22.30 -1.73 10.56
CA ASN A 244 -21.60 -1.03 11.65
C ASN A 244 -20.78 0.22 11.24
N GLY A 245 -21.10 0.85 10.10
CA GLY A 245 -20.44 2.07 9.61
C GLY A 245 -19.11 1.87 8.85
N MET A 246 -18.69 0.64 8.54
CA MET A 246 -17.51 0.39 7.70
C MET A 246 -17.86 0.54 6.21
N LEU A 247 -16.99 1.22 5.45
CA LEU A 247 -17.12 1.32 4.00
C LEU A 247 -16.85 -0.06 3.37
N VAL A 248 -17.84 -0.63 2.68
CA VAL A 248 -17.74 -1.98 2.08
C VAL A 248 -17.79 -1.92 0.55
N ILE A 249 -16.90 -2.67 -0.08
CA ILE A 249 -16.93 -3.05 -1.50
C ILE A 249 -17.03 -4.56 -1.54
N GLU A 250 -18.06 -5.09 -2.17
CA GLU A 250 -18.21 -6.53 -2.37
C GLU A 250 -17.31 -7.01 -3.50
N ASN A 251 -16.61 -8.13 -3.27
CA ASN A 251 -15.77 -8.80 -4.26
C ASN A 251 -14.82 -7.85 -5.04
N PRO A 252 -13.97 -7.04 -4.35
CA PRO A 252 -13.18 -5.99 -4.98
C PRO A 252 -12.11 -6.49 -5.97
N SER A 253 -11.68 -7.75 -5.82
CA SER A 253 -10.71 -8.42 -6.70
C SER A 253 -11.34 -9.49 -7.61
N PHE A 254 -12.67 -9.60 -7.64
CA PHE A 254 -13.40 -10.54 -8.51
C PHE A 254 -13.12 -12.03 -8.26
N GLU A 255 -12.51 -12.35 -7.11
CA GLU A 255 -12.17 -13.70 -6.69
C GLU A 255 -13.37 -14.51 -6.18
N ASP A 256 -14.39 -13.83 -5.67
CA ASP A 256 -15.56 -14.50 -5.10
C ASP A 256 -16.54 -15.00 -6.17
N GLY A 257 -17.16 -16.14 -5.86
CA GLY A 257 -18.20 -16.76 -6.67
C GLY A 257 -17.70 -17.77 -7.69
N ALA A 258 -18.64 -18.31 -8.45
CA ALA A 258 -18.34 -19.26 -9.50
C ALA A 258 -17.69 -18.54 -10.70
N LEU A 259 -16.68 -19.18 -11.30
CA LEU A 259 -16.20 -18.80 -12.61
C LEU A 259 -17.29 -19.05 -13.64
N ASN A 260 -17.51 -18.07 -14.51
CA ASN A 260 -18.40 -18.24 -15.64
C ASN A 260 -17.79 -19.25 -16.63
N PRO A 261 -18.61 -20.13 -17.24
CA PRO A 261 -18.12 -21.08 -18.22
C PRO A 261 -17.39 -20.39 -19.38
N PRO A 262 -16.40 -21.05 -20.00
CA PRO A 262 -15.70 -20.50 -21.16
C PRO A 262 -16.68 -19.97 -22.23
N PRO A 263 -16.48 -18.75 -22.75
CA PRO A 263 -15.25 -17.95 -22.62
C PRO A 263 -15.17 -17.08 -21.35
N GLY A 264 -16.18 -17.05 -20.49
CA GLY A 264 -16.20 -16.30 -19.22
C GLY A 264 -17.37 -15.33 -19.05
N TYR A 265 -18.34 -15.29 -19.98
CA TYR A 265 -19.51 -14.40 -19.88
C TYR A 265 -20.52 -14.88 -18.84
N GLY A 266 -21.05 -13.94 -18.07
CA GLY A 266 -22.14 -14.20 -17.15
C GLY A 266 -22.18 -13.22 -15.98
N PRO A 267 -23.03 -13.48 -14.97
CA PRO A 267 -23.10 -12.64 -13.79
C PRO A 267 -21.78 -12.65 -13.04
N VAL A 268 -21.43 -11.52 -12.44
CA VAL A 268 -20.27 -11.37 -11.57
C VAL A 268 -20.78 -11.18 -10.15
N GLN A 269 -20.37 -12.06 -9.22
CA GLN A 269 -20.81 -11.98 -7.83
C GLN A 269 -20.39 -10.65 -7.19
N GLY A 270 -21.31 -9.98 -6.50
CA GLY A 270 -21.10 -8.64 -5.91
C GLY A 270 -21.13 -7.48 -6.92
N TRP A 271 -21.24 -7.78 -8.22
CA TRP A 271 -21.15 -6.80 -9.30
C TRP A 271 -22.24 -7.00 -10.36
N PRO A 272 -23.51 -6.70 -10.05
CA PRO A 272 -24.56 -6.64 -11.07
C PRO A 272 -24.19 -5.64 -12.16
N GLY A 273 -24.53 -5.97 -13.41
CA GLY A 273 -24.14 -5.15 -14.54
C GLY A 273 -24.95 -5.44 -15.79
N SER A 274 -24.58 -4.75 -16.87
CA SER A 274 -25.23 -4.87 -18.18
C SER A 274 -24.20 -4.85 -19.31
N GLY A 275 -24.57 -5.39 -20.47
CA GLY A 275 -23.65 -5.60 -21.58
C GLY A 275 -22.96 -6.96 -21.49
N SER A 276 -21.87 -7.13 -22.25
CA SER A 276 -21.11 -8.37 -22.28
C SER A 276 -20.08 -8.39 -21.15
N ILE A 277 -20.56 -8.69 -19.94
CA ILE A 277 -19.74 -8.75 -18.72
C ILE A 277 -19.38 -10.18 -18.33
N GLY A 278 -18.41 -10.33 -17.45
CA GLY A 278 -18.10 -11.62 -16.85
C GLY A 278 -16.87 -11.59 -15.95
N ASN A 279 -16.43 -12.79 -15.58
CA ASN A 279 -15.19 -13.00 -14.83
C ASN A 279 -14.30 -14.02 -15.56
N ASN A 280 -13.00 -13.91 -15.36
CA ASN A 280 -12.05 -14.78 -16.03
C ASN A 280 -10.85 -15.05 -15.14
N GLU A 281 -10.37 -16.29 -15.16
CA GLU A 281 -9.11 -16.67 -14.50
C GLU A 281 -7.91 -16.53 -15.45
N THR A 282 -6.68 -16.64 -14.95
CA THR A 282 -5.42 -16.47 -15.70
C THR A 282 -5.36 -17.25 -17.02
N SER A 283 -5.87 -18.48 -17.04
CA SER A 283 -5.92 -19.35 -18.22
C SER A 283 -7.11 -19.08 -19.16
N GLY A 284 -8.02 -18.19 -18.75
CA GLY A 284 -9.26 -17.89 -19.47
C GLY A 284 -9.03 -17.03 -20.71
N ALA A 285 -10.06 -17.00 -21.58
CA ALA A 285 -9.97 -16.41 -22.91
C ALA A 285 -9.72 -14.88 -22.92
N PHE A 286 -10.19 -14.15 -21.91
CA PHE A 286 -10.11 -12.68 -21.84
C PHE A 286 -8.87 -12.17 -21.11
N LEU A 287 -8.44 -12.87 -20.06
CA LEU A 287 -7.20 -12.54 -19.36
C LEU A 287 -5.96 -13.04 -20.12
N ASN A 288 -6.08 -14.19 -20.81
CA ASN A 288 -5.15 -14.68 -21.82
C ASN A 288 -3.68 -14.72 -21.37
N GLY A 289 -3.42 -15.28 -20.20
CA GLY A 289 -2.08 -15.45 -19.64
C GLY A 289 -1.48 -14.20 -18.98
N GLN A 290 -2.19 -13.07 -18.94
CA GLN A 290 -1.80 -11.95 -18.09
C GLN A 290 -1.98 -12.32 -16.61
N VAL A 291 -1.16 -11.70 -15.74
CA VAL A 291 -1.18 -11.94 -14.30
C VAL A 291 -2.00 -10.84 -13.61
N PRO A 292 -3.12 -11.19 -12.95
CA PRO A 292 -3.90 -10.23 -12.17
C PRO A 292 -3.09 -9.65 -11.00
N PRO A 293 -3.30 -8.37 -10.64
CA PRO A 293 -2.71 -7.75 -9.46
C PRO A 293 -3.06 -8.42 -8.13
N GLU A 294 -4.23 -9.03 -8.00
CA GLU A 294 -4.66 -9.79 -6.85
C GLU A 294 -5.29 -11.13 -7.28
N GLY A 295 -5.00 -12.20 -6.53
CA GLY A 295 -5.60 -13.50 -6.79
C GLY A 295 -5.24 -14.08 -8.17
N ASN A 296 -6.23 -14.66 -8.85
CA ASN A 296 -6.06 -15.26 -10.17
C ASN A 296 -7.18 -14.94 -11.16
N ARG A 297 -8.10 -14.03 -10.80
CA ARG A 297 -9.27 -13.65 -11.59
C ARG A 297 -9.34 -12.16 -11.83
N VAL A 298 -10.15 -11.79 -12.82
CA VAL A 298 -10.52 -10.42 -13.12
C VAL A 298 -12.00 -10.35 -13.45
N GLY A 299 -12.59 -9.19 -13.17
CA GLY A 299 -13.84 -8.78 -13.80
C GLY A 299 -13.55 -8.22 -15.19
N PHE A 300 -14.43 -8.45 -16.15
CA PHE A 300 -14.28 -7.84 -17.46
C PHE A 300 -15.58 -7.27 -18.00
N ILE A 301 -15.44 -6.27 -18.87
CA ILE A 301 -16.51 -5.67 -19.66
C ILE A 301 -16.06 -5.66 -21.12
N GLN A 302 -16.71 -6.49 -21.95
CA GLN A 302 -16.50 -6.51 -23.38
C GLN A 302 -17.46 -5.54 -24.08
N GLY A 303 -16.91 -4.61 -24.88
CA GLY A 303 -17.72 -3.60 -25.54
C GLY A 303 -18.40 -2.63 -24.55
N VAL A 304 -19.47 -1.95 -25.00
CA VAL A 304 -20.22 -1.05 -24.13
C VAL A 304 -20.95 -1.85 -23.06
N GLY A 305 -20.63 -1.57 -21.81
CA GLY A 305 -21.23 -2.23 -20.66
C GLY A 305 -20.82 -1.60 -19.34
N GLN A 306 -21.36 -2.12 -18.25
CA GLN A 306 -21.03 -1.67 -16.91
C GLN A 306 -21.14 -2.77 -15.88
N LEU A 307 -20.30 -2.71 -14.85
CA LEU A 307 -20.41 -3.43 -13.58
C LEU A 307 -20.69 -2.38 -12.49
N SER A 308 -21.60 -2.68 -11.58
CA SER A 308 -22.03 -1.72 -10.56
C SER A 308 -22.29 -2.38 -9.22
N GLN A 309 -22.16 -1.62 -8.14
CA GLN A 309 -22.63 -2.01 -6.82
C GLN A 309 -22.96 -0.78 -5.97
N THR A 310 -23.74 -0.97 -4.91
CA THR A 310 -24.01 0.11 -3.95
C THR A 310 -22.92 0.10 -2.88
N LEU A 311 -22.11 1.16 -2.83
CA LEU A 311 -21.24 1.41 -1.69
C LEU A 311 -22.10 1.69 -0.46
N THR A 312 -21.78 1.05 0.65
CA THR A 312 -22.40 1.30 1.95
C THR A 312 -21.32 1.70 2.95
N GLY A 313 -21.68 2.54 3.94
CA GLY A 313 -20.73 2.99 4.97
C GLY A 313 -19.91 4.22 4.59
N LEU A 314 -20.33 4.98 3.59
CA LEU A 314 -19.78 6.32 3.35
C LEU A 314 -20.16 7.26 4.50
N ILE A 315 -19.31 8.25 4.80
CA ILE A 315 -19.61 9.29 5.78
C ILE A 315 -19.99 10.56 5.02
N PRO A 316 -21.22 11.08 5.13
CA PRO A 316 -21.61 12.33 4.50
C PRO A 316 -20.65 13.47 4.85
N GLY A 317 -20.19 14.20 3.84
CA GLY A 317 -19.18 15.27 3.98
C GLY A 317 -17.72 14.78 3.98
N GLN A 318 -17.46 13.48 4.14
CA GLN A 318 -16.13 12.91 3.99
C GLN A 318 -15.74 12.80 2.51
N ARG A 319 -14.48 13.08 2.24
CA ARG A 319 -13.89 12.96 0.90
C ARG A 319 -13.31 11.57 0.69
N TYR A 320 -13.52 11.01 -0.50
CA TYR A 320 -13.06 9.69 -0.92
C TYR A 320 -12.48 9.73 -2.33
N SER A 321 -11.63 8.75 -2.66
CA SER A 321 -11.14 8.49 -4.02
C SER A 321 -11.37 7.03 -4.37
N LEU A 322 -11.75 6.76 -5.63
CA LEU A 322 -11.82 5.41 -6.18
C LEU A 322 -10.45 5.05 -6.77
N LEU A 323 -10.01 3.82 -6.53
CA LEU A 323 -8.84 3.22 -7.14
C LEU A 323 -9.22 1.86 -7.70
N PHE A 324 -8.64 1.47 -8.83
CA PHE A 324 -8.72 0.10 -9.32
C PHE A 324 -7.55 -0.18 -10.27
N ARG A 325 -7.28 -1.45 -10.50
CA ARG A 325 -6.34 -1.90 -11.52
C ARG A 325 -7.10 -2.22 -12.79
N GLU A 326 -6.58 -1.78 -13.93
CA GLU A 326 -7.23 -1.98 -15.23
C GLU A 326 -6.22 -2.47 -16.29
N ASN A 327 -6.70 -3.26 -17.25
CA ASN A 327 -5.93 -3.62 -18.44
C ASN A 327 -6.89 -3.95 -19.59
N GLU A 328 -6.37 -4.17 -20.79
CA GLU A 328 -7.14 -4.78 -21.86
C GLU A 328 -6.68 -6.20 -22.19
N ARG A 329 -7.56 -6.97 -22.82
CA ARG A 329 -7.28 -8.33 -23.28
C ARG A 329 -6.00 -8.40 -24.11
N GLY A 330 -5.10 -9.32 -23.75
CA GLY A 330 -3.76 -9.47 -24.34
C GLY A 330 -3.66 -9.99 -25.78
N TYR A 331 -4.76 -10.19 -26.52
CA TYR A 331 -4.71 -10.79 -27.88
C TYR A 331 -5.80 -10.32 -28.87
N ALA A 332 -6.36 -9.12 -28.73
CA ALA A 332 -7.26 -8.60 -29.77
C ALA A 332 -6.49 -7.89 -30.90
N GLY A 333 -7.08 -7.78 -32.09
CA GLY A 333 -6.77 -6.72 -33.08
C GLY A 333 -7.83 -5.60 -32.95
N GLY A 334 -7.64 -4.43 -33.56
CA GLY A 334 -8.66 -3.37 -33.58
C GLY A 334 -8.56 -2.29 -32.48
N GLU A 335 -9.64 -1.53 -32.30
CA GLU A 335 -9.79 -0.41 -31.36
C GLU A 335 -9.55 -0.82 -29.88
N ARG A 336 -9.48 0.17 -28.98
CA ARG A 336 -9.08 -0.01 -27.57
C ARG A 336 -10.28 -0.09 -26.65
N ALA A 337 -10.12 -0.77 -25.53
CA ALA A 337 -11.07 -0.65 -24.42
C ALA A 337 -11.00 0.77 -23.84
N ARG A 338 -12.15 1.32 -23.44
CA ARG A 338 -12.26 2.68 -22.89
C ARG A 338 -12.91 2.67 -21.51
N PRO A 339 -12.19 2.25 -20.46
CA PRO A 339 -12.76 2.20 -19.13
C PRO A 339 -13.04 3.60 -18.58
N SER A 340 -14.11 3.69 -17.80
CA SER A 340 -14.46 4.87 -17.02
C SER A 340 -15.16 4.46 -15.72
N ALA A 341 -15.26 5.38 -14.77
CA ALA A 341 -15.94 5.09 -13.51
C ALA A 341 -16.68 6.29 -12.93
N SER A 342 -17.79 6.02 -12.25
CA SER A 342 -18.59 7.03 -11.55
C SER A 342 -19.02 6.58 -10.17
N ILE A 343 -19.14 7.54 -9.23
CA ILE A 343 -19.73 7.34 -7.91
C ILE A 343 -20.94 8.27 -7.75
N GLY A 344 -22.11 7.74 -7.42
CA GLY A 344 -23.34 8.50 -7.23
C GLY A 344 -23.70 9.36 -8.46
N GLY A 345 -23.42 8.85 -9.67
CA GLY A 345 -23.59 9.56 -10.93
C GLY A 345 -22.50 10.58 -11.28
N THR A 346 -21.55 10.85 -10.39
CA THR A 346 -20.40 11.73 -10.67
C THR A 346 -19.28 10.93 -11.31
N VAL A 347 -18.82 11.30 -12.51
CA VAL A 347 -17.67 10.68 -13.17
C VAL A 347 -16.40 10.98 -12.39
N VAL A 348 -15.79 9.95 -11.79
CA VAL A 348 -14.53 10.04 -11.03
C VAL A 348 -13.33 9.64 -11.86
N VAL A 349 -13.46 8.67 -12.76
CA VAL A 349 -12.43 8.32 -13.77
C VAL A 349 -13.01 8.63 -15.15
N GLN A 350 -12.35 9.53 -15.88
CA GLN A 350 -12.73 9.88 -17.25
C GLN A 350 -12.42 8.73 -18.21
N SER A 351 -13.24 8.60 -19.25
CA SER A 351 -13.00 7.64 -20.34
C SER A 351 -11.65 7.90 -21.00
N HIS A 352 -10.87 6.85 -21.21
CA HIS A 352 -9.54 6.93 -21.79
C HIS A 352 -9.21 5.62 -22.52
N ASP A 353 -8.33 5.66 -23.52
CA ASP A 353 -7.90 4.45 -24.22
C ASP A 353 -6.92 3.65 -23.34
N LEU A 354 -7.18 2.36 -23.16
CA LEU A 354 -6.17 1.42 -22.65
C LEU A 354 -5.21 1.03 -23.76
N LYS A 355 -4.03 0.56 -23.37
CA LYS A 355 -3.10 -0.09 -24.30
C LYS A 355 -2.77 -1.50 -23.83
N ARG A 356 -2.58 -2.39 -24.80
CA ARG A 356 -2.26 -3.82 -24.59
C ARG A 356 -0.91 -3.97 -23.93
N THR A 357 -0.89 -4.41 -22.68
CA THR A 357 0.33 -4.70 -21.93
C THR A 357 0.20 -6.02 -21.17
N GLU A 358 1.32 -6.53 -20.67
CA GLU A 358 1.34 -7.65 -19.73
C GLU A 358 1.01 -7.22 -18.28
N ARG A 359 0.84 -5.90 -18.02
CA ARG A 359 0.75 -5.32 -16.67
C ARG A 359 -0.44 -4.40 -16.51
N PHE A 360 -1.19 -4.57 -15.43
CA PHE A 360 -2.34 -3.74 -15.10
C PHE A 360 -1.92 -2.34 -14.65
N ARG A 361 -2.66 -1.36 -15.15
CA ARG A 361 -2.59 0.07 -14.82
C ARG A 361 -3.30 0.40 -13.53
N LEU A 362 -2.76 1.33 -12.73
CA LEU A 362 -3.55 1.93 -11.63
C LEU A 362 -4.42 3.08 -12.16
N ALA A 363 -5.73 2.89 -12.13
CA ALA A 363 -6.68 3.97 -12.29
C ALA A 363 -6.92 4.65 -10.93
N LEU A 364 -6.69 5.97 -10.86
CA LEU A 364 -7.04 6.81 -9.71
C LEU A 364 -8.13 7.81 -10.10
N GLY A 365 -9.29 7.69 -9.45
CA GLY A 365 -10.41 8.60 -9.64
C GLY A 365 -10.20 9.95 -8.95
N ASN A 366 -10.75 10.99 -9.58
CA ASN A 366 -10.94 12.29 -8.96
C ASN A 366 -11.68 12.12 -7.64
N PRO A 367 -11.20 12.75 -6.56
CA PRO A 367 -11.84 12.59 -5.27
C PRO A 367 -13.24 13.23 -5.26
N PHE A 368 -14.18 12.55 -4.63
CA PHE A 368 -15.56 13.01 -4.46
C PHE A 368 -15.87 13.19 -2.97
N THR A 369 -16.84 14.05 -2.66
CA THR A 369 -17.37 14.19 -1.30
C THR A 369 -18.66 13.40 -1.23
N ALA A 370 -18.77 12.46 -0.28
CA ALA A 370 -19.98 11.69 -0.11
C ALA A 370 -21.14 12.60 0.32
N SER A 371 -22.24 12.59 -0.42
CA SER A 371 -23.47 13.31 -0.07
C SER A 371 -24.36 12.54 0.90
N SER A 372 -24.17 11.22 0.99
CA SER A 372 -24.99 10.26 1.72
C SER A 372 -24.14 9.11 2.23
N THR A 373 -24.73 8.25 3.06
CA THR A 373 -24.07 7.05 3.61
C THR A 373 -23.93 5.91 2.59
N THR A 374 -24.56 6.06 1.43
CA THR A 374 -24.49 5.15 0.29
C THR A 374 -24.27 5.92 -0.99
N ALA A 375 -23.64 5.29 -1.98
CA ALA A 375 -23.52 5.80 -3.34
C ALA A 375 -23.35 4.63 -4.32
N GLU A 376 -23.90 4.75 -5.53
CA GLU A 376 -23.69 3.75 -6.57
C GLU A 376 -22.28 3.89 -7.15
N LEU A 377 -21.47 2.84 -7.07
CA LEU A 377 -20.21 2.71 -7.80
C LEU A 377 -20.49 2.01 -9.14
N VAL A 378 -20.05 2.61 -10.23
CA VAL A 378 -20.17 2.05 -11.57
C VAL A 378 -18.79 2.06 -12.24
N LEU A 379 -18.33 0.88 -12.66
CA LEU A 379 -17.24 0.68 -13.60
C LEU A 379 -17.83 0.46 -14.99
N ARG A 380 -17.26 1.08 -16.01
CA ARG A 380 -17.77 1.04 -17.39
C ARG A 380 -16.68 0.71 -18.37
N ASN A 381 -17.09 0.23 -19.52
CA ASN A 381 -16.32 0.34 -20.75
C ASN A 381 -17.18 1.09 -21.77
N ASP A 382 -16.65 2.18 -22.30
CA ASP A 382 -17.36 3.08 -23.22
C ASP A 382 -17.09 2.75 -24.70
N ALA A 383 -16.18 1.82 -24.99
CA ALA A 383 -15.84 1.42 -26.35
C ALA A 383 -16.85 0.42 -26.91
N ALA A 384 -17.49 0.75 -28.05
CA ALA A 384 -18.38 -0.17 -28.75
C ALA A 384 -17.60 -1.33 -29.37
N ILE A 385 -18.23 -2.51 -29.50
CA ILE A 385 -17.64 -3.62 -30.25
C ILE A 385 -17.64 -3.22 -31.72
N GLU A 386 -16.46 -3.16 -32.34
CA GLU A 386 -16.30 -2.92 -33.76
C GLU A 386 -16.01 -4.21 -34.53
N MET A 387 -16.16 -4.17 -35.86
CA MET A 387 -16.12 -5.32 -36.78
C MET A 387 -14.87 -6.22 -36.66
N TYR A 388 -13.81 -5.78 -35.97
CA TYR A 388 -12.57 -6.53 -35.74
C TYR A 388 -12.00 -6.44 -34.30
N GLY A 389 -12.73 -5.86 -33.35
CA GLY A 389 -12.23 -5.57 -32.00
C GLY A 389 -13.08 -6.14 -30.88
N ASP A 390 -12.45 -6.86 -29.96
CA ASP A 390 -13.10 -7.38 -28.75
C ASP A 390 -13.18 -6.33 -27.63
N ASN A 391 -12.49 -5.19 -27.74
CA ASN A 391 -12.56 -4.00 -26.86
C ASN A 391 -12.88 -4.36 -25.40
N THR A 392 -12.07 -5.22 -24.79
CA THR A 392 -12.35 -5.82 -23.48
C THR A 392 -11.54 -5.10 -22.40
N ALA A 393 -12.22 -4.39 -21.51
CA ALA A 393 -11.61 -3.84 -20.30
C ALA A 393 -11.60 -4.92 -19.20
N LEU A 394 -10.46 -5.08 -18.55
CA LEU A 394 -10.22 -5.96 -17.40
C LEU A 394 -10.08 -5.09 -16.16
N PHE A 395 -10.65 -5.52 -15.04
CA PHE A 395 -10.64 -4.80 -13.77
C PHE A 395 -10.24 -5.73 -12.62
N ASP A 396 -9.49 -5.19 -11.66
CA ASP A 396 -9.07 -5.86 -10.43
C ASP A 396 -8.82 -4.81 -9.31
N GLN A 397 -8.67 -5.23 -8.06
CA GLN A 397 -8.30 -4.42 -6.90
C GLN A 397 -9.11 -3.13 -6.73
N VAL A 398 -10.43 -3.20 -6.86
CA VAL A 398 -11.30 -2.04 -6.68
C VAL A 398 -11.30 -1.59 -5.22
N ARG A 399 -10.87 -0.37 -4.95
CA ARG A 399 -10.74 0.20 -3.62
C ARG A 399 -11.33 1.60 -3.55
N VAL A 400 -11.92 1.94 -2.41
CA VAL A 400 -12.28 3.33 -2.09
C VAL A 400 -11.50 3.73 -0.84
N ALA A 401 -10.65 4.73 -0.99
CA ALA A 401 -9.80 5.24 0.07
C ALA A 401 -10.23 6.64 0.49
N ASN A 402 -9.71 7.11 1.62
CA ASN A 402 -9.83 8.52 2.01
C ASN A 402 -9.32 9.40 0.87
N GLY A 403 -10.09 10.43 0.54
CA GLY A 403 -9.91 11.21 -0.66
C GLY A 403 -8.57 11.94 -0.66
N VAL A 404 -7.61 11.41 -1.41
CA VAL A 404 -6.37 12.10 -1.75
C VAL A 404 -6.58 12.92 -3.03
N PRO A 405 -5.91 14.05 -3.18
CA PRO A 405 -5.93 14.81 -4.43
C PRO A 405 -5.51 13.92 -5.61
N ALA A 406 -6.23 14.02 -6.73
CA ALA A 406 -5.91 13.22 -7.91
C ALA A 406 -4.87 13.91 -8.79
N ILE A 407 -3.84 13.15 -9.16
CA ILE A 407 -2.89 13.53 -10.21
C ILE A 407 -3.46 13.06 -11.54
N LYS A 408 -3.56 13.97 -12.51
CA LYS A 408 -4.00 13.63 -13.86
C LYS A 408 -2.87 12.95 -14.62
N ASP A 409 -3.22 11.89 -15.35
CA ASP A 409 -2.28 11.08 -16.13
C ASP A 409 -1.00 10.73 -15.36
N PRO A 410 -1.13 9.99 -14.24
CA PRO A 410 -0.01 9.70 -13.35
C PRO A 410 1.03 8.77 -13.95
N GLY A 411 0.63 7.91 -14.90
CA GLY A 411 1.51 7.03 -15.66
C GLY A 411 1.93 7.58 -17.02
N PHE A 412 1.59 8.83 -17.34
CA PHE A 412 1.99 9.50 -18.59
C PHE A 412 1.51 8.83 -19.88
N GLU A 413 0.33 8.21 -19.86
CA GLU A 413 -0.29 7.51 -20.99
C GLU A 413 -1.08 8.46 -21.92
N THR A 414 -1.09 9.77 -21.63
CA THR A 414 -1.82 10.78 -22.40
C THR A 414 -0.93 11.97 -22.82
N PRO A 415 -0.85 12.30 -24.13
CA PRO A 415 -1.50 11.63 -25.26
C PRO A 415 -0.88 10.26 -25.55
N ASP A 416 -1.65 9.38 -26.19
CA ASP A 416 -1.12 8.14 -26.77
C ASP A 416 -0.11 8.49 -27.88
N ILE A 417 1.11 7.96 -27.76
CA ILE A 417 2.18 8.14 -28.74
C ILE A 417 2.72 6.79 -29.27
N THR A 418 3.44 6.87 -30.39
CA THR A 418 4.25 5.77 -30.93
C THR A 418 5.70 6.24 -31.06
N GLY A 419 6.65 5.45 -30.56
CA GLY A 419 8.06 5.82 -30.45
C GLY A 419 8.28 6.83 -29.32
N TYR A 420 8.66 8.06 -29.66
CA TYR A 420 8.86 9.12 -28.68
C TYR A 420 8.42 10.47 -29.22
N VAL A 421 7.98 11.36 -28.34
CA VAL A 421 7.55 12.72 -28.68
C VAL A 421 8.11 13.70 -27.66
N TYR A 422 8.87 14.69 -28.15
CA TYR A 422 9.27 15.86 -27.36
C TYR A 422 8.12 16.84 -27.27
N GLU A 423 7.97 17.46 -26.10
CA GLU A 423 6.98 18.50 -25.81
C GLU A 423 5.56 18.06 -26.24
N PRO A 424 5.05 16.94 -25.69
CA PRO A 424 3.81 16.29 -26.13
C PRO A 424 2.59 17.21 -25.98
N ALA A 425 2.05 17.65 -27.12
CA ALA A 425 0.81 18.42 -27.14
C ALA A 425 -0.36 17.58 -26.60
N GLY A 426 -1.16 18.14 -25.69
CA GLY A 426 -2.31 17.46 -25.09
C GLY A 426 -2.02 16.72 -23.78
N SER A 427 -0.77 16.68 -23.32
CA SER A 427 -0.45 16.19 -21.98
C SER A 427 -1.09 17.10 -20.92
N PRO A 428 -1.63 16.55 -19.81
CA PRO A 428 -2.11 17.37 -18.69
C PRO A 428 -0.97 17.97 -17.86
N TRP A 429 0.28 17.56 -18.12
CA TRP A 429 1.48 18.12 -17.51
C TRP A 429 1.98 19.32 -18.32
N SER A 430 2.19 20.43 -17.63
CA SER A 430 2.80 21.63 -18.20
C SER A 430 4.32 21.53 -18.13
N HIS A 431 5.03 22.17 -19.06
CA HIS A 431 6.49 22.16 -19.07
C HIS A 431 7.10 23.50 -19.47
N GLN A 432 8.38 23.66 -19.17
CA GLN A 432 9.23 24.76 -19.59
C GLN A 432 10.63 24.22 -19.87
N GLY A 433 11.13 24.47 -21.07
CA GLY A 433 12.32 23.82 -21.62
C GLY A 433 11.94 22.62 -22.50
N GLY A 434 12.83 22.29 -23.45
CA GLY A 434 12.58 21.32 -24.52
C GLY A 434 12.83 19.87 -24.16
N GLY A 435 12.94 19.54 -22.88
CA GLY A 435 13.40 18.23 -22.40
C GLY A 435 12.31 17.28 -21.91
N PHE A 436 11.04 17.65 -22.02
CA PHE A 436 9.91 16.82 -21.61
C PHE A 436 9.53 15.91 -22.76
N VAL A 437 9.71 14.60 -22.58
CA VAL A 437 9.50 13.59 -23.61
C VAL A 437 8.52 12.54 -23.09
N LEU A 438 7.62 12.07 -23.95
CA LEU A 438 6.96 10.79 -23.75
C LEU A 438 7.67 9.74 -24.60
N SER A 439 7.90 8.56 -24.04
CA SER A 439 8.56 7.45 -24.72
C SER A 439 7.78 6.16 -24.51
N ASP A 440 7.44 5.48 -25.60
CA ASP A 440 6.86 4.13 -25.57
C ASP A 440 7.94 3.03 -25.54
N ASN A 441 7.48 1.78 -25.45
CA ASN A 441 8.32 0.57 -25.47
C ASN A 441 9.16 0.36 -26.74
N ASN A 442 8.78 0.97 -27.86
CA ASN A 442 9.43 0.79 -29.16
C ASN A 442 10.38 1.95 -29.50
N SER A 443 10.58 2.88 -28.57
CA SER A 443 11.39 4.05 -28.80
C SER A 443 12.90 3.76 -28.77
N GLY A 444 13.68 4.67 -29.34
CA GLY A 444 15.15 4.63 -29.24
C GLY A 444 15.71 4.89 -27.82
N PHE A 445 14.86 5.23 -26.85
CA PHE A 445 15.29 5.42 -25.46
C PHE A 445 15.52 4.10 -24.72
N GLY A 446 14.80 3.02 -25.09
CA GLY A 446 15.19 1.63 -24.80
C GLY A 446 14.92 1.11 -23.38
N ASN A 447 14.22 1.86 -22.51
CA ASN A 447 13.72 1.33 -21.25
C ASN A 447 12.20 1.10 -21.36
N PRO A 448 11.70 -0.10 -21.03
CA PRO A 448 10.27 -0.31 -20.99
C PRO A 448 9.64 0.47 -19.83
N PRO A 449 8.44 1.06 -19.97
CA PRO A 449 7.72 1.74 -18.90
C PRO A 449 7.50 0.85 -17.67
N TYR A 450 7.33 1.48 -16.52
CA TYR A 450 7.10 0.77 -15.26
C TYR A 450 5.71 0.14 -15.28
N GLU A 451 4.75 0.93 -15.72
CA GLU A 451 3.35 0.62 -15.92
C GLU A 451 2.93 1.10 -17.32
N GLY A 452 1.84 0.57 -17.85
CA GLY A 452 1.32 1.04 -19.13
C GLY A 452 2.26 0.78 -20.31
N THR A 453 2.24 1.68 -21.28
CA THR A 453 2.96 1.55 -22.56
C THR A 453 3.89 2.69 -22.88
N GLN A 454 3.86 3.76 -22.09
CA GLN A 454 4.79 4.88 -22.23
C GLN A 454 5.11 5.48 -20.87
N ALA A 455 6.26 6.12 -20.78
CA ALA A 455 6.67 6.83 -19.57
C ALA A 455 7.13 8.24 -19.92
N MET A 456 7.15 9.11 -18.92
CA MET A 456 7.83 10.38 -19.06
C MET A 456 9.33 10.16 -19.06
N VAL A 457 10.02 10.84 -19.97
CA VAL A 457 11.46 10.94 -20.02
C VAL A 457 11.85 12.40 -19.89
N LEU A 458 12.75 12.68 -18.95
CA LEU A 458 13.38 13.98 -18.79
C LEU A 458 14.77 13.92 -19.39
N GLN A 459 14.97 14.66 -20.47
CA GLN A 459 16.25 14.81 -21.15
C GLN A 459 16.71 16.27 -21.13
N GLY A 460 17.90 16.53 -20.60
CA GLY A 460 18.39 17.91 -20.51
C GLY A 460 17.72 18.70 -19.37
N ALA A 461 18.01 20.00 -19.32
CA ALA A 461 17.43 20.87 -18.30
C ALA A 461 15.97 21.21 -18.66
N VAL A 462 15.03 20.72 -17.87
CA VAL A 462 13.59 20.91 -18.10
C VAL A 462 12.83 20.96 -16.78
N ARG A 463 11.79 21.79 -16.75
CA ARG A 463 10.81 21.86 -15.65
C ARG A 463 9.48 21.30 -16.15
N VAL A 464 8.91 20.34 -15.45
CA VAL A 464 7.58 19.76 -15.72
C VAL A 464 6.73 19.90 -14.46
N TRP A 465 5.46 20.28 -14.58
CA TRP A 465 4.58 20.43 -13.43
C TRP A 465 3.12 20.18 -13.72
N GLN A 466 2.37 19.88 -12.67
CA GLN A 466 0.91 19.83 -12.69
C GLN A 466 0.35 20.54 -11.47
N THR A 467 -0.70 21.34 -11.67
CA THR A 467 -1.46 21.90 -10.53
C THR A 467 -2.50 20.89 -10.09
N VAL A 468 -2.34 20.40 -8.86
CA VAL A 468 -3.21 19.40 -8.25
C VAL A 468 -4.10 20.10 -7.23
N ASN A 469 -5.40 19.90 -7.37
CA ASN A 469 -6.42 20.50 -6.50
C ASN A 469 -7.02 19.45 -5.57
N GLY A 470 -7.55 19.90 -4.45
CA GLY A 470 -8.27 19.06 -3.50
C GLY A 470 -7.45 18.66 -2.28
N PHE A 471 -6.31 19.29 -2.04
CA PHE A 471 -5.62 19.15 -0.77
C PHE A 471 -6.49 19.69 0.37
N GLU A 472 -6.30 19.16 1.57
CA GLU A 472 -6.88 19.71 2.79
C GLU A 472 -5.77 20.39 3.58
N ALA A 473 -5.90 21.71 3.77
CA ALA A 473 -4.90 22.48 4.49
C ALA A 473 -4.70 21.92 5.92
N GLY A 474 -3.45 21.72 6.32
CA GLY A 474 -3.07 21.10 7.58
C GLY A 474 -2.97 19.58 7.58
N LYS A 475 -3.41 18.88 6.51
CA LYS A 475 -3.18 17.44 6.35
C LYS A 475 -1.80 17.15 5.77
N THR A 476 -1.24 16.01 6.18
CA THR A 476 0.05 15.52 5.68
C THR A 476 -0.16 14.53 4.55
N TYR A 477 0.63 14.72 3.50
CA TYR A 477 0.65 13.87 2.32
C TYR A 477 2.06 13.37 2.03
N VAL A 478 2.15 12.28 1.29
CA VAL A 478 3.37 11.75 0.67
C VAL A 478 3.13 11.56 -0.81
N LEU A 479 4.16 11.81 -1.62
CA LEU A 479 4.13 11.54 -3.06
C LEU A 479 4.94 10.28 -3.35
N HIS A 480 4.39 9.42 -4.20
CA HIS A 480 5.04 8.22 -4.71
C HIS A 480 5.22 8.33 -6.22
N TRP A 481 6.29 7.74 -6.74
CA TRP A 481 6.58 7.62 -8.17
C TRP A 481 7.55 6.48 -8.44
N ALA A 482 7.55 5.94 -9.66
CA ALA A 482 8.61 5.09 -10.16
C ALA A 482 9.66 5.93 -10.90
N GLU A 483 10.95 5.58 -10.77
CA GLU A 483 12.02 6.17 -11.58
C GLU A 483 13.05 5.14 -12.03
N CYS A 484 13.65 5.36 -13.20
CA CYS A 484 14.89 4.73 -13.64
C CYS A 484 15.68 5.63 -14.59
N ASP A 485 16.93 5.29 -14.82
CA ASP A 485 17.81 5.93 -15.77
C ASP A 485 17.90 5.14 -17.05
N ARG A 486 18.18 5.85 -18.14
CA ARG A 486 18.39 5.23 -19.44
C ARG A 486 19.54 4.23 -19.39
N THR A 487 19.23 3.01 -19.81
CA THR A 487 20.19 1.91 -19.82
C THR A 487 21.39 2.26 -20.70
N GLY A 488 22.60 2.18 -20.14
CA GLY A 488 23.86 2.42 -20.86
C GLY A 488 24.23 3.89 -21.11
N LEU A 489 23.34 4.85 -20.82
CA LEU A 489 23.59 6.29 -21.01
C LEU A 489 23.50 7.10 -19.70
N GLY A 490 22.83 6.58 -18.68
CA GLY A 490 22.67 7.23 -17.38
C GLY A 490 21.50 8.23 -17.34
N GLY A 491 21.25 8.79 -16.15
CA GLY A 491 20.13 9.69 -15.88
C GLY A 491 20.53 11.12 -15.58
N ASN A 492 19.55 12.02 -15.72
CA ASN A 492 19.67 13.39 -15.27
C ASN A 492 19.43 13.48 -13.77
N ASP A 493 20.09 14.44 -13.12
CA ASP A 493 19.70 14.80 -11.77
C ASP A 493 18.33 15.49 -11.77
N ILE A 494 17.43 14.92 -10.97
CA ILE A 494 16.06 15.41 -10.80
C ILE A 494 15.77 15.81 -9.35
N GLN A 495 14.85 16.76 -9.21
CA GLN A 495 14.32 17.21 -7.93
C GLN A 495 12.80 17.40 -8.05
N ILE A 496 12.06 16.77 -7.14
CA ILE A 496 10.60 16.88 -7.07
C ILE A 496 10.23 17.74 -5.86
N SER A 497 9.32 18.68 -6.08
CA SER A 497 8.89 19.67 -5.10
C SER A 497 7.37 19.85 -5.11
N ILE A 498 6.84 20.27 -3.97
CA ILE A 498 5.49 20.81 -3.84
C ILE A 498 5.61 22.33 -3.81
N ASP A 499 5.08 22.97 -4.84
CA ASP A 499 5.30 24.36 -5.21
C ASP A 499 6.80 24.68 -5.39
N SER A 500 7.45 25.13 -4.33
CA SER A 500 8.89 25.42 -4.30
C SER A 500 9.62 24.64 -3.20
N ASN A 501 8.91 23.82 -2.42
CA ASN A 501 9.47 23.04 -1.33
C ASN A 501 9.89 21.66 -1.84
N VAL A 502 11.18 21.37 -1.78
CA VAL A 502 11.73 20.07 -2.19
C VAL A 502 11.26 18.98 -1.27
N ILE A 503 10.70 17.91 -1.84
CA ILE A 503 10.20 16.75 -1.12
C ILE A 503 10.87 15.44 -1.54
N SER A 504 11.51 15.39 -2.71
CA SER A 504 12.23 14.19 -3.15
C SER A 504 13.51 13.98 -2.33
N PRO A 505 13.90 12.72 -2.09
CA PRO A 505 15.28 12.43 -1.75
C PRO A 505 16.20 12.84 -2.91
N LYS A 506 17.52 12.90 -2.65
CA LYS A 506 18.50 13.12 -3.71
C LYS A 506 18.41 11.97 -4.71
N HIS A 507 18.27 12.30 -6.01
CA HIS A 507 18.32 11.30 -7.07
C HIS A 507 19.67 10.55 -7.06
N VAL A 508 19.58 9.23 -7.22
CA VAL A 508 20.72 8.32 -7.31
C VAL A 508 20.61 7.55 -8.61
N VAL A 509 21.73 7.45 -9.33
CA VAL A 509 21.80 6.76 -10.62
C VAL A 509 21.28 5.34 -10.48
N ASN A 510 20.34 4.97 -11.35
CA ASN A 510 19.61 3.72 -11.21
C ASN A 510 19.19 3.14 -12.57
N THR A 511 19.79 2.05 -13.02
CA THR A 511 19.48 1.45 -14.34
C THR A 511 18.21 0.58 -14.36
N GLY A 512 17.57 0.34 -13.22
CA GLY A 512 16.30 -0.39 -13.12
C GLY A 512 15.21 0.47 -12.49
N TRP A 513 13.94 0.13 -12.73
CA TRP A 513 12.84 0.83 -12.07
C TRP A 513 12.86 0.62 -10.56
N VAL A 514 12.73 1.72 -9.82
CA VAL A 514 12.55 1.71 -8.38
C VAL A 514 11.40 2.64 -8.00
N GLN A 515 10.55 2.16 -7.10
CA GLN A 515 9.52 2.97 -6.46
C GLN A 515 10.16 3.89 -5.42
N ARG A 516 9.76 5.16 -5.44
CA ARG A 516 10.22 6.22 -4.56
C ARG A 516 9.06 6.75 -3.75
N THR A 517 9.40 7.23 -2.56
CA THR A 517 8.48 7.93 -1.67
C THR A 517 9.14 9.24 -1.25
N SER A 518 8.38 10.33 -1.27
CA SER A 518 8.86 11.64 -0.85
C SER A 518 8.99 11.74 0.67
N LEU A 519 9.71 12.75 1.14
CA LEU A 519 9.50 13.27 2.47
C LEU A 519 8.03 13.72 2.62
N PRO A 520 7.40 13.50 3.79
CA PRO A 520 6.03 13.95 4.01
C PRO A 520 5.96 15.48 4.00
N PHE A 521 4.89 16.02 3.42
CA PHE A 521 4.63 17.45 3.38
C PHE A 521 3.24 17.76 3.92
N VAL A 522 3.10 18.91 4.58
CA VAL A 522 1.81 19.41 5.07
C VAL A 522 1.25 20.33 3.99
N ALA A 523 0.05 20.04 3.50
CA ALA A 523 -0.62 20.93 2.57
C ALA A 523 -0.94 22.25 3.28
N THR A 524 -0.60 23.38 2.68
CA THR A 524 -0.87 24.71 3.24
C THR A 524 -2.08 25.36 2.60
N SER A 525 -2.55 24.82 1.48
CA SER A 525 -3.72 25.29 0.75
C SER A 525 -4.47 24.11 0.14
N THR A 526 -5.58 24.38 -0.55
CA THR A 526 -6.34 23.36 -1.27
C THR A 526 -5.79 23.03 -2.66
N SER A 527 -4.77 23.76 -3.11
CA SER A 527 -4.17 23.63 -4.43
C SER A 527 -2.65 23.76 -4.35
N HIS A 528 -1.93 22.83 -4.97
CA HIS A 528 -0.48 22.81 -4.97
C HIS A 528 0.05 22.33 -6.32
N GLN A 529 1.23 22.81 -6.72
CA GLN A 529 1.93 22.29 -7.89
C GLN A 529 2.85 21.14 -7.49
N ILE A 530 2.72 20.00 -8.16
CA ILE A 530 3.79 19.01 -8.19
C ILE A 530 4.75 19.44 -9.28
N VAL A 531 5.99 19.76 -8.91
CA VAL A 531 7.01 20.30 -9.81
C VAL A 531 8.20 19.36 -9.85
N ILE A 532 8.57 18.95 -11.05
CA ILE A 532 9.71 18.09 -11.34
C ILE A 532 10.72 18.93 -12.12
N GLN A 533 11.90 19.12 -11.55
CA GLN A 533 12.99 19.84 -12.17
C GLN A 533 14.11 18.87 -12.52
N SER A 534 14.51 18.84 -13.78
CA SER A 534 15.73 18.20 -14.25
C SER A 534 16.78 19.28 -14.53
N PHE A 535 18.03 19.05 -14.13
CA PHE A 535 19.12 20.04 -14.26
C PHE A 535 20.17 19.69 -15.30
N ASN A 536 20.33 18.40 -15.66
CA ASN A 536 21.36 17.92 -16.60
C ASN A 536 22.78 18.37 -16.23
N THR A 537 23.14 18.21 -14.96
CA THR A 537 24.43 18.69 -14.44
C THR A 537 25.65 18.02 -15.06
N ALA A 538 25.54 16.75 -15.50
CA ALA A 538 26.63 16.04 -16.15
C ALA A 538 26.68 16.24 -17.68
N GLY A 539 25.64 16.80 -18.30
CA GLY A 539 25.54 17.01 -19.74
C GLY A 539 25.35 15.71 -20.54
N GLY A 540 25.23 15.85 -21.86
CA GLY A 540 25.10 14.71 -22.79
C GLY A 540 23.66 14.19 -22.96
N ASP A 541 23.52 12.95 -23.43
CA ASP A 541 22.24 12.30 -23.77
C ASP A 541 21.64 11.52 -22.59
N GLN A 542 21.92 11.98 -21.36
CA GLN A 542 21.40 11.38 -20.13
C GLN A 542 19.89 11.60 -20.05
N SER A 543 19.16 10.58 -19.61
CA SER A 543 17.71 10.62 -19.59
C SER A 543 17.19 9.82 -18.40
N THR A 544 16.31 10.45 -17.62
CA THR A 544 15.64 9.80 -16.48
C THR A 544 14.19 9.59 -16.82
N PHE A 545 13.73 8.37 -16.64
CA PHE A 545 12.36 7.93 -16.82
C PHE A 545 11.61 8.04 -15.51
N LEU A 546 10.36 8.46 -15.61
CA LEU A 546 9.45 8.65 -14.49
C LEU A 546 8.06 8.14 -14.86
N ASP A 547 7.40 7.48 -13.90
CA ASP A 547 6.12 6.79 -14.10
C ASP A 547 5.36 6.62 -12.77
N GLU A 548 4.09 6.21 -12.82
CA GLU A 548 3.18 5.96 -11.68
C GLU A 548 3.20 7.01 -10.53
N PHE A 549 2.85 8.26 -10.80
CA PHE A 549 2.70 9.26 -9.74
C PHE A 549 1.41 9.09 -8.93
N TYR A 550 1.49 8.95 -7.61
CA TYR A 550 0.29 8.99 -6.77
C TYR A 550 0.54 9.60 -5.38
N LEU A 551 -0.52 10.16 -4.80
CA LEU A 551 -0.51 10.73 -3.46
C LEU A 551 -1.04 9.73 -2.45
N GLY A 552 -0.31 9.57 -1.34
CA GLY A 552 -0.81 8.94 -0.12
C GLY A 552 -1.17 10.00 0.92
N SER A 553 -2.20 9.76 1.73
CA SER A 553 -2.46 10.54 2.94
C SER A 553 -1.78 9.86 4.13
N ARG A 554 -0.99 10.60 4.92
CA ARG A 554 -0.50 10.14 6.23
C ARG A 554 -1.24 10.90 7.34
N LYS A 555 -1.44 10.27 8.50
CA LYS A 555 -1.55 11.05 9.75
C LYS A 555 -0.23 11.81 9.92
N ALA A 556 -0.29 13.07 10.32
CA ALA A 556 0.92 13.88 10.46
C ALA A 556 1.98 13.14 11.30
N PRO A 557 3.25 13.07 10.85
CA PRO A 557 4.31 12.59 11.72
C PRO A 557 4.35 13.54 12.92
N LEU A 558 4.25 13.00 14.12
CA LEU A 558 4.54 13.75 15.33
C LEU A 558 5.99 14.25 15.20
N ARG A 559 6.18 15.53 14.87
CA ARG A 559 7.51 16.13 14.76
C ARG A 559 8.23 15.97 16.10
N GLY A 560 9.31 15.19 16.10
CA GLY A 560 10.44 15.24 17.02
C GLY A 560 10.13 15.08 18.52
N ARG A 561 10.52 13.94 19.09
CA ARG A 561 10.96 13.91 20.50
C ARG A 561 12.35 13.26 20.59
N PRO A 562 13.30 13.92 21.28
CA PRO A 562 14.54 13.28 21.69
C PRO A 562 14.25 12.22 22.76
N LEU A 563 15.13 11.23 22.82
CA LEU A 563 15.11 10.12 23.76
C LEU A 563 14.94 10.57 25.22
N SER A 564 14.16 9.75 25.94
CA SER A 564 13.98 9.64 27.39
C SER A 564 12.76 10.32 28.03
N ARG A 565 12.00 9.45 28.70
CA ARG A 565 10.92 9.65 29.68
C ARG A 565 9.55 10.06 29.12
N GLN A 566 8.65 9.08 29.18
CA GLN A 566 7.26 9.16 29.65
C GLN A 566 6.63 10.57 29.65
N VAL A 567 5.46 10.67 29.01
CA VAL A 567 4.34 11.62 29.24
C VAL A 567 4.09 12.69 28.15
N CYS A 568 2.82 12.75 27.74
CA CYS A 568 2.08 13.77 26.97
C CYS A 568 2.39 15.22 27.41
N MET A 569 2.58 16.23 26.53
CA MET A 569 1.56 17.13 25.91
C MET A 569 2.33 18.26 25.13
N PRO A 570 1.87 19.51 24.79
CA PRO A 570 0.56 20.21 24.65
C PRO A 570 0.40 21.07 23.33
N PRO A 571 -0.71 21.84 23.17
CA PRO A 571 -1.09 22.62 21.97
C PRO A 571 -0.87 24.16 22.11
N ILE A 572 -0.61 24.89 21.01
CA ILE A 572 -0.77 26.36 20.85
C ILE A 572 -0.88 26.63 19.32
N PHE A 573 -1.90 27.24 18.69
CA PHE A 573 -2.60 28.51 18.95
C PHE A 573 -4.09 28.43 18.59
N ALA A 574 -4.92 28.88 19.52
CA ALA A 574 -6.33 29.21 19.32
C ALA A 574 -6.49 30.65 18.79
N ARG A 575 -7.49 30.85 17.92
CA ARG A 575 -8.34 32.05 17.98
C ARG A 575 -9.79 31.59 18.19
N ASN A 576 -10.29 31.91 19.38
CA ASN A 576 -11.70 32.05 19.77
C ASN A 576 -12.71 31.00 19.29
N PHE A 577 -12.67 29.80 19.83
CA PHE A 577 -13.86 28.98 20.06
C PHE A 577 -13.68 28.19 21.37
N HIS A 578 -14.65 28.28 22.28
CA HIS A 578 -14.66 27.54 23.55
C HIS A 578 -15.02 26.07 23.26
N PHE A 579 -14.07 25.15 23.45
CA PHE A 579 -14.33 23.71 23.49
C PHE A 579 -13.92 23.16 24.86
N PRO A 580 -14.75 22.35 25.54
CA PRO A 580 -14.35 21.65 26.76
C PRO A 580 -13.31 20.57 26.46
N VAL A 581 -12.40 20.32 27.40
CA VAL A 581 -11.32 19.34 27.31
C VAL A 581 -11.77 18.02 27.94
N ILE A 582 -11.58 16.88 27.27
CA ILE A 582 -12.18 15.59 27.62
C ILE A 582 -11.11 14.50 27.80
N ARG A 583 -11.25 13.61 28.80
CA ARG A 583 -10.34 12.48 29.14
C ARG A 583 -11.13 11.18 29.40
N PRO A 584 -10.65 9.99 28.97
CA PRO A 584 -11.37 8.75 29.20
C PRO A 584 -11.32 8.40 30.69
N ALA A 585 -12.45 8.00 31.27
CA ALA A 585 -12.47 7.50 32.63
C ALA A 585 -11.72 6.15 32.72
N PRO A 586 -10.99 5.87 33.81
CA PRO A 586 -10.29 4.60 33.95
C PRO A 586 -11.28 3.43 33.98
N ALA A 587 -11.06 2.44 33.11
CA ALA A 587 -11.75 1.16 33.16
C ALA A 587 -11.28 0.39 34.40
N PHE A 588 -12.23 -0.11 35.20
CA PHE A 588 -11.99 -1.05 36.30
C PHE A 588 -11.74 -2.47 35.78
#